data_AF-A0A124C4X9-F1
#
_entry.id   AF-A0A124C4X9-F1
#
_cell.length_a   1.000
_cell.length_b   1.000
_cell.length_c   1.000
_cell.angle_alpha   90.00
_cell.angle_beta   90.00
_cell.angle_gamma   90.00
#
_symmetry.space_group_name_H-M   'P 1'
#
loop_
_entity.id
_entity.type
_entity.pdbx_description
1 polymer ?
#
loop_
_entity_poly.entity_id
_entity_poly.type
_entity_poly.pdbx_seq_one_letter_code
_entity_poly.pdbx_strand_id
1 'polypeptide(L)'
;MVTCGSSTGYQHRFDNRYLWMHLKRIVGSHAANLQEQAECNRLFRLGHLVPVLSAVHPLAEVAEAARLVQTNRHTGKVGVLCLAPRPGLGVTDQALRDRVGEDRLNLLRDAAPATPVPEPVVAGRGGTGR
;
A
#
# COMPACT_ATOMS: atom_id res chain seq x y z
N MET A 1 -0.26 -16.77 8.59
CA MET A 1 -0.34 -15.31 8.68
C MET A 1 1.03 -14.73 8.37
N VAL A 2 1.11 -13.73 7.49
CA VAL A 2 2.33 -12.96 7.24
C VAL A 2 2.05 -11.52 7.66
N THR A 3 3.01 -10.87 8.32
CA THR A 3 2.88 -9.47 8.75
C THR A 3 4.13 -8.68 8.39
N CYS A 4 3.95 -7.41 7.99
CA CYS A 4 5.03 -6.48 7.65
C CYS A 4 4.94 -5.14 8.37
N GLY A 5 3.88 -4.93 9.17
CA GLY A 5 3.59 -3.65 9.80
C GLY A 5 2.49 -3.79 10.82
N SER A 6 2.22 -2.70 11.55
CA SER A 6 1.25 -2.69 12.65
C SER A 6 0.66 -1.29 12.81
N SER A 7 -0.04 -0.81 11.77
CA SER A 7 -0.53 0.57 11.67
C SER A 7 -1.41 1.00 12.84
N THR A 8 -2.11 0.06 13.48
CA THR A 8 -3.00 0.28 14.63
C THR A 8 -2.33 0.03 16.00
N GLY A 9 -1.03 -0.23 16.04
CA GLY A 9 -0.25 -0.52 17.25
C GLY A 9 0.50 -1.85 17.18
N TYR A 10 1.75 -1.85 17.65
CA TYR A 10 2.67 -3.00 17.52
C TYR A 10 2.50 -4.08 18.60
N GLN A 11 1.70 -3.85 19.64
CA GLN A 11 1.43 -4.84 20.69
C GLN A 11 0.30 -5.77 20.28
N HIS A 12 0.64 -6.86 19.60
CA HIS A 12 -0.33 -7.87 19.17
C HIS A 12 -0.76 -8.75 20.34
N ARG A 13 -2.07 -9.02 20.42
CA ARG A 13 -2.66 -10.05 21.31
C ARG A 13 -3.50 -10.98 20.46
N PHE A 14 -3.28 -12.28 20.57
CA PHE A 14 -4.08 -13.30 19.91
C PHE A 14 -4.19 -14.54 20.80
N ASP A 15 -5.23 -15.32 20.58
CA ASP A 15 -5.42 -16.58 21.27
C ASP A 15 -4.55 -17.67 20.63
N ASN A 16 -3.53 -18.11 21.36
CA ASN A 16 -2.53 -19.06 20.88
C ASN A 16 -3.12 -20.45 20.59
N ARG A 17 -4.30 -20.79 21.16
CA ARG A 17 -4.98 -22.07 20.88
C ARG A 17 -5.24 -22.24 19.39
N TYR A 18 -5.69 -21.19 18.71
CA TYR A 18 -5.93 -21.22 17.27
C TYR A 18 -4.66 -21.34 16.43
N LEU A 19 -3.51 -20.99 17.00
CA LEU A 19 -2.22 -21.14 16.34
C LEU A 19 -1.77 -22.59 16.42
N TRP A 20 -1.57 -23.13 17.63
CA TRP A 20 -0.96 -24.45 17.80
C TRP A 20 -1.91 -25.60 17.45
N MET A 21 -3.20 -25.50 17.79
CA MET A 21 -4.17 -26.58 17.52
C MET A 21 -4.43 -26.76 16.02
N HIS A 22 -4.15 -25.74 15.22
CA HIS A 22 -4.33 -25.75 13.77
C HIS A 22 -3.01 -25.60 13.00
N LEU A 23 -1.87 -25.80 13.68
CA LEU A 23 -0.53 -25.77 13.08
C LEU A 23 -0.27 -24.52 12.21
N LYS A 24 -0.88 -23.39 12.59
CA LYS A 24 -0.72 -22.14 11.86
C LYS A 24 0.64 -21.53 12.19
N ARG A 25 1.16 -20.73 11.26
CA ARG A 25 2.41 -19.98 11.43
C ARG A 25 2.16 -18.48 11.32
N ILE A 26 2.91 -17.70 12.10
CA ILE A 26 3.05 -16.26 11.94
C ILE A 26 4.46 -16.01 11.42
N VAL A 27 4.57 -15.37 10.25
CA VAL A 27 5.86 -15.04 9.61
C VAL A 27 5.98 -13.52 9.56
N GLY A 28 7.03 -12.99 10.18
CA GLY A 28 7.43 -11.60 10.01
C GLY A 28 8.11 -11.41 8.66
N SER A 29 7.78 -10.34 7.95
CA SER A 29 8.39 -9.95 6.68
C SER A 29 8.72 -8.45 6.74
N HIS A 30 9.80 -8.03 6.09
CA HIS A 30 10.17 -6.62 6.06
C HIS A 30 10.79 -6.28 4.71
N ALA A 31 10.14 -5.35 4.00
CA ALA A 31 10.54 -4.91 2.66
C ALA A 31 10.75 -6.12 1.70
N ALA A 32 11.81 -6.05 0.90
CA ALA A 32 12.21 -7.09 -0.04
C ALA A 32 13.72 -6.95 -0.33
N ASN A 33 14.41 -8.08 -0.48
CA ASN A 33 15.79 -8.09 -0.94
C ASN A 33 15.87 -7.74 -2.44
N LEU A 34 17.08 -7.55 -2.97
CA LEU A 34 17.26 -7.12 -4.36
C LEU A 34 16.73 -8.12 -5.39
N GLN A 35 16.84 -9.43 -5.11
CA GLN A 35 16.32 -10.47 -6.00
C GLN A 35 14.79 -10.43 -6.04
N GLU A 36 14.13 -10.32 -4.89
CA GLU A 36 12.67 -10.17 -4.80
C GLU A 36 12.18 -8.91 -5.51
N GLN A 37 12.91 -7.80 -5.38
CA GLN A 37 12.61 -6.56 -6.11
C GLN A 37 12.77 -6.73 -7.63
N ALA A 38 13.81 -7.44 -8.08
CA ALA A 38 14.03 -7.72 -9.50
C ALA A 38 12.91 -8.59 -10.09
N GLU A 39 12.47 -9.62 -9.38
CA GLU A 39 11.34 -10.46 -9.80
C GLU A 39 10.01 -9.68 -9.80
N CYS A 40 9.77 -8.85 -8.80
CA CYS A 40 8.61 -7.96 -8.79
C CYS A 40 8.61 -7.02 -10.01
N ASN A 41 9.76 -6.39 -10.32
CA ASN A 41 9.92 -5.54 -11.49
C ASN A 41 9.74 -6.32 -12.81
N ARG A 42 10.18 -7.59 -12.86
CA ARG A 42 9.91 -8.47 -14.01
C ARG A 42 8.41 -8.67 -14.22
N LEU A 43 7.62 -8.84 -13.15
CA LEU A 43 6.16 -8.94 -13.24
C LEU A 43 5.49 -7.65 -13.76
N PHE A 44 6.02 -6.47 -13.41
CA PHE A 44 5.59 -5.20 -14.02
C PHE A 44 5.91 -5.14 -15.52
N ARG A 45 7.13 -5.54 -15.92
CA ARG A 45 7.53 -5.58 -17.35
C ARG A 45 6.69 -6.55 -18.18
N LEU A 46 6.26 -7.65 -17.58
CA LEU A 46 5.34 -8.61 -18.22
C LEU A 46 3.88 -8.14 -18.24
N GLY A 47 3.56 -7.00 -17.61
CA GLY A 47 2.19 -6.50 -17.50
C GLY A 47 1.28 -7.37 -16.62
N HIS A 48 1.86 -8.24 -15.78
CA HIS A 48 1.11 -9.04 -14.81
C HIS A 48 0.74 -8.23 -13.57
N LEU A 49 1.63 -7.30 -13.17
CA LEU A 49 1.34 -6.27 -12.18
C LEU A 49 1.23 -4.91 -12.85
N VAL A 50 0.37 -4.05 -12.29
CA VAL A 50 0.17 -2.66 -12.72
C VAL A 50 0.32 -1.72 -11.53
N PRO A 51 0.76 -0.47 -11.75
CA PRO A 51 0.86 0.50 -10.67
C PRO A 51 -0.51 0.77 -10.03
N VAL A 52 -0.51 1.00 -8.72
CA VAL A 52 -1.72 1.36 -7.95
C VAL A 52 -1.73 2.86 -7.62
N LEU A 53 -1.27 3.67 -8.57
CA LEU A 53 -1.16 5.12 -8.42
C LEU A 53 -2.55 5.77 -8.47
N SER A 54 -2.92 6.53 -7.44
CA SER A 54 -4.23 7.17 -7.34
C SER A 54 -4.19 8.67 -7.50
N ALA A 55 -3.24 9.33 -6.84
CA ALA A 55 -3.01 10.77 -6.91
C ALA A 55 -1.57 11.07 -7.32
N VAL A 56 -1.36 12.22 -7.97
CA VAL A 56 -0.02 12.75 -8.31
C VAL A 56 0.01 14.22 -7.92
N HIS A 57 0.99 14.60 -7.11
CA HIS A 57 1.22 15.98 -6.69
C HIS A 57 2.55 16.51 -7.26
N PRO A 58 2.69 17.82 -7.49
CA PRO A 58 3.99 18.43 -7.73
C PRO A 58 4.86 18.37 -6.45
N LEU A 59 6.18 18.44 -6.60
CA LEU A 59 7.12 18.46 -5.46
C LEU A 59 6.79 19.57 -4.44
N ALA A 60 6.32 20.72 -4.91
CA ALA A 60 5.91 21.85 -4.07
C ALA A 60 4.78 21.48 -3.08
N GLU A 61 3.99 20.45 -3.37
CA GLU A 61 2.86 19.98 -2.55
C GLU A 61 3.16 18.68 -1.81
N VAL A 62 4.43 18.26 -1.69
CA VAL A 62 4.81 17.00 -1.03
C VAL A 62 4.29 16.89 0.41
N ALA A 63 4.18 18.01 1.11
CA ALA A 63 3.62 18.05 2.46
C ALA A 63 2.13 17.66 2.49
N GLU A 64 1.35 18.14 1.52
CA GLU A 64 -0.08 17.77 1.41
C GLU A 64 -0.22 16.31 0.96
N ALA A 65 0.61 15.87 0.01
CA ALA A 65 0.66 14.47 -0.40
C ALA A 65 0.94 13.54 0.80
N ALA A 66 1.89 13.90 1.67
CA ALA A 66 2.17 13.17 2.91
C ALA A 66 1.00 13.24 3.90
N ARG A 67 0.33 14.39 4.02
CA ARG A 67 -0.84 14.57 4.90
C ARG A 67 -2.03 13.70 4.46
N LEU A 68 -2.25 13.54 3.16
CA LEU A 68 -3.27 12.62 2.63
C LEU A 68 -3.00 11.17 3.04
N VAL A 69 -1.72 10.75 3.00
CA VAL A 69 -1.30 9.42 3.47
C VAL A 69 -1.51 9.28 4.98
N GLN A 70 -1.04 10.25 5.75
CA GLN A 70 -1.17 10.27 7.22
C GLN A 70 -2.63 10.19 7.69
N THR A 71 -3.53 10.88 6.99
CA THR A 71 -4.96 10.97 7.34
C THR A 71 -5.81 9.88 6.66
N ASN A 72 -5.17 8.91 5.99
CA ASN A 72 -5.85 7.84 5.24
C ASN A 72 -6.88 8.35 4.21
N ARG A 73 -6.69 9.55 3.65
CA ARG A 73 -7.60 10.15 2.64
C ARG A 73 -7.22 9.77 1.21
N HIS A 74 -6.63 8.60 1.02
CA HIS A 74 -6.20 8.06 -0.27
C HIS A 74 -6.39 6.54 -0.31
N THR A 75 -6.53 5.99 -1.51
CA THR A 75 -6.44 4.54 -1.78
C THR A 75 -5.24 4.30 -2.70
N GLY A 76 -4.47 3.23 -2.52
CA GLY A 76 -3.33 2.93 -3.40
C GLY A 76 -2.06 3.72 -3.04
N LYS A 77 -1.45 4.39 -4.02
CA LYS A 77 -0.21 5.16 -3.86
C LYS A 77 -0.39 6.61 -4.29
N VAL A 78 0.10 7.52 -3.47
CA VAL A 78 0.26 8.94 -3.82
C VAL A 78 1.65 9.15 -4.41
N GLY A 79 1.71 9.55 -5.68
CA GLY A 79 2.95 9.88 -6.37
C GLY A 79 3.28 11.37 -6.24
N VAL A 80 4.56 11.69 -6.36
CA VAL A 80 5.06 13.07 -6.37
C VAL A 80 5.95 13.26 -7.60
N LEU A 81 5.66 14.27 -8.41
CA LEU A 81 6.53 14.70 -9.50
C LEU A 81 7.73 15.43 -8.91
N CYS A 82 8.92 14.88 -9.12
CA CYS A 82 10.18 15.54 -8.75
C CYS A 82 10.66 16.42 -9.91
N LEU A 83 11.60 15.92 -10.73
CA LEU A 83 12.11 16.65 -11.90
C LEU A 83 11.20 16.56 -13.13
N ALA A 84 10.23 15.64 -13.13
CA ALA A 84 9.28 15.53 -14.23
C ALA A 84 8.33 16.73 -14.22
N PRO A 85 8.26 17.56 -15.28
CA PRO A 85 7.48 18.81 -15.26
C PRO A 85 5.97 18.59 -15.32
N ARG A 86 5.51 17.39 -15.74
CA ARG A 86 4.09 17.02 -15.80
C ARG A 86 3.92 15.49 -15.79
N PRO A 87 2.71 14.98 -15.46
CA PRO A 87 2.38 13.57 -15.60
C PRO A 87 2.45 13.07 -17.07
N GLY A 88 2.43 11.75 -17.24
CA GLY A 88 2.37 11.10 -18.57
C GLY A 88 3.70 11.08 -19.34
N LEU A 89 4.82 11.44 -18.71
CA LEU A 89 6.15 11.37 -19.28
C LEU A 89 6.85 10.04 -18.94
N GLY A 90 7.88 9.69 -19.70
CA GLY A 90 8.79 8.57 -19.39
C GLY A 90 8.43 7.22 -20.03
N VAL A 91 7.39 7.15 -20.86
CA VAL A 91 7.08 5.94 -21.64
C VAL A 91 8.10 5.78 -22.75
N THR A 92 8.85 4.67 -22.73
CA THR A 92 9.86 4.32 -23.75
C THR A 92 9.47 3.12 -24.61
N ASP A 93 8.45 2.36 -24.20
CA ASP A 93 7.87 1.25 -24.94
C ASP A 93 6.35 1.45 -25.04
N GLN A 94 5.93 2.12 -26.10
CA GLN A 94 4.52 2.44 -26.35
C GLN A 94 3.71 1.19 -26.67
N ALA A 95 4.28 0.23 -27.42
CA ALA A 95 3.60 -1.00 -27.80
C ALA A 95 3.23 -1.86 -26.58
N LEU A 96 4.13 -1.95 -25.59
CA LEU A 96 3.81 -2.59 -24.31
C LEU A 96 2.72 -1.82 -23.54
N ARG A 97 2.80 -0.49 -23.47
CA ARG A 97 1.80 0.34 -22.80
C ARG A 97 0.40 0.12 -23.39
N ASP A 98 0.30 0.14 -24.72
CA ASP A 98 -0.96 -0.04 -25.44
C ASP A 98 -1.51 -1.46 -25.23
N ARG A 99 -0.65 -2.48 -25.26
CA ARG A 99 -1.04 -3.87 -24.98
C ARG A 99 -1.56 -4.08 -23.55
N VAL A 100 -0.96 -3.42 -22.55
CA VAL A 100 -1.44 -3.50 -21.16
C VAL A 100 -2.73 -2.70 -20.98
N GLY A 101 -2.86 -1.59 -21.69
CA GLY A 101 -4.02 -0.69 -21.69
C GLY A 101 -3.90 0.41 -20.63
N GLU A 102 -4.21 1.64 -21.02
CA GLU A 102 -4.10 2.83 -20.16
C GLU A 102 -5.06 2.75 -18.96
N ASP A 103 -6.30 2.29 -19.16
CA ASP A 103 -7.29 2.12 -18.09
C ASP A 103 -6.79 1.14 -17.02
N ARG A 104 -6.14 0.05 -17.45
CA ARG A 104 -5.59 -0.95 -16.54
C ARG A 104 -4.36 -0.44 -15.79
N LEU A 105 -3.57 0.44 -16.40
CA LEU A 105 -2.44 1.10 -15.74
C LEU A 105 -2.89 2.17 -14.73
N ASN A 106 -4.11 2.67 -14.89
CA ASN A 106 -4.68 3.77 -14.10
C ASN A 106 -5.93 3.34 -13.29
N LEU A 107 -6.03 2.07 -12.89
CA LEU A 107 -7.23 1.51 -12.22
C LEU A 107 -7.70 2.30 -10.99
N LEU A 108 -6.77 2.92 -10.25
CA LEU A 108 -7.08 3.70 -9.05
C LEU A 108 -7.03 5.22 -9.28
N ARG A 109 -6.81 5.66 -10.51
CA ARG A 109 -6.83 7.06 -10.86
C ARG A 109 -8.25 7.58 -10.67
N ASP A 110 -8.38 8.72 -9.98
CA ASP A 110 -9.65 9.38 -9.68
C ASP A 110 -10.63 8.54 -8.82
N ALA A 111 -10.14 7.48 -8.18
CA ALA A 111 -10.91 6.75 -7.17
C ALA A 111 -11.28 7.69 -6.01
N ALA A 112 -12.55 7.64 -5.58
CA ALA A 112 -13.05 8.43 -4.47
C ALA A 112 -12.13 8.26 -3.22
N PRO A 113 -11.90 9.34 -2.44
CA PRO A 113 -11.08 9.26 -1.25
C PRO A 113 -11.63 8.18 -0.31
N ALA A 114 -10.74 7.38 0.26
CA ALA A 114 -11.12 6.34 1.20
C ALA A 114 -11.88 6.97 2.38
N THR A 115 -12.99 6.33 2.79
CA THR A 115 -13.69 6.71 4.01
C THR A 115 -12.74 6.54 5.19
N PRO A 116 -12.62 7.52 6.10
CA PRO A 116 -11.76 7.40 7.26
C PRO A 116 -12.10 6.13 8.04
N VAL A 117 -11.07 5.36 8.41
CA VAL A 117 -11.25 4.20 9.29
C VAL A 117 -11.79 4.73 10.63
N PRO A 118 -12.93 4.21 11.14
CA PRO A 118 -13.47 4.64 12.43
C PRO A 118 -12.46 4.39 13.55
N GLU A 119 -12.51 5.21 14.60
CA GLU A 119 -11.59 5.07 15.74
C GLU A 119 -11.64 3.66 16.32
N PRO A 120 -10.49 3.10 16.73
CA PRO A 120 -10.45 1.77 17.32
C PRO A 120 -11.32 1.75 18.57
N VAL A 121 -12.23 0.78 18.64
CA VAL A 121 -12.97 0.47 19.87
C VAL A 121 -11.94 0.07 20.92
N VAL A 122 -11.65 0.97 21.85
CA VAL A 122 -10.83 0.67 23.02
C VAL A 122 -11.60 -0.36 23.82
N ALA A 123 -11.17 -1.62 23.76
CA ALA A 123 -11.68 -2.66 24.64
C ALA A 123 -11.49 -2.17 26.08
N GLY A 124 -12.61 -1.92 26.77
CA GLY A 124 -12.63 -1.41 28.12
C GLY A 124 -11.64 -2.19 29.00
N ARG A 125 -10.83 -1.47 29.78
CA ARG A 125 -10.00 -2.06 30.81
C ARG A 125 -10.93 -2.78 31.78
N GLY A 126 -11.13 -4.09 31.57
CA GLY A 126 -11.78 -4.96 32.53
C GLY A 126 -10.96 -4.94 33.80
N GLY A 127 -11.42 -4.17 34.79
CA GLY A 127 -10.89 -4.22 36.14
C GLY A 127 -11.18 -5.59 36.70
N THR A 128 -10.16 -6.43 36.85
CA THR A 128 -10.23 -7.57 37.76
C THR A 128 -9.91 -7.02 39.15
N GLY A 129 -10.97 -6.66 39.87
CA GLY A 129 -10.91 -6.46 41.31
C GLY A 129 -10.69 -7.79 42.01
N ARG A 130 -9.80 -7.74 43.02
CA ARG A 130 -9.47 -8.74 44.05
C ARG A 130 -8.82 -10.04 43.60
#